data_AF-A0A0Q5CB86-F1
#
_entry.id   AF-A0A0Q5CB86-F1
#
_cell.length_a   1.000
_cell.length_b   1.000
_cell.length_c   1.000
_cell.angle_alpha   90.00
_cell.angle_beta   90.00
_cell.angle_gamma   90.00
#
_symmetry.space_group_name_H-M   'P 1'
#
loop_
_entity.id
_entity.type
_entity.pdbx_description
1 polymer ?
#
loop_
_entity_poly.entity_id
_entity_poly.type
_entity_poly.pdbx_seq_one_letter_code
_entity_poly.pdbx_strand_id
1 'polypeptide(L)'
;MSARTEWMQDLSVPTGVEVDVIDFGYRVTITVSDSQDRVTLIADLGTGDAAQASSAPDAAPLVRFGRLILARRMAFAAAEPGPVREPTTELRDLVEAAGAKWIRTDLEPD
;
A
#
# COMPACT_ATOMS: atom_id res chain seq x y z
N MET A 1 15.40 13.09 1.54
CA MET A 1 14.70 12.50 2.69
C MET A 1 14.77 10.99 2.52
N SER A 2 15.36 10.27 3.48
CA SER A 2 15.29 8.80 3.48
C SER A 2 13.89 8.37 3.91
N ALA A 3 13.33 7.34 3.27
CA ALA A 3 12.11 6.73 3.76
C ALA A 3 12.37 6.16 5.16
N ARG A 4 11.47 6.48 6.10
CA ARG A 4 11.47 5.95 7.46
C ARG A 4 10.88 4.55 7.44
N THR A 5 11.46 3.63 8.19
CA THR A 5 11.11 2.20 8.19
C THR A 5 10.42 1.75 9.48
N GLU A 6 10.24 2.67 10.42
CA GLU A 6 9.64 2.45 11.74
C GLU A 6 8.21 1.92 11.66
N TRP A 7 7.47 2.28 10.61
CA TRP A 7 6.12 1.76 10.36
C TRP A 7 6.08 0.26 10.02
N MET A 8 7.22 -0.34 9.66
CA MET A 8 7.35 -1.78 9.41
C MET A 8 7.70 -2.58 10.67
N GLN A 9 7.87 -1.91 11.81
CA GLN A 9 8.11 -2.60 13.07
C GLN A 9 6.93 -3.55 13.37
N ASP A 10 7.25 -4.72 13.94
CA ASP A 10 6.29 -5.75 14.32
C ASP A 10 5.40 -6.27 13.17
N LEU A 11 5.92 -6.27 11.95
CA LEU A 11 5.26 -6.85 10.78
C LEU A 11 5.74 -8.29 10.57
N SER A 12 4.91 -9.25 10.97
CA SER A 12 5.18 -10.67 10.75
C SER A 12 4.72 -11.07 9.35
N VAL A 13 5.67 -11.41 8.48
CA VAL A 13 5.38 -11.94 7.14
C VAL A 13 5.08 -13.44 7.24
N PRO A 14 3.90 -13.91 6.79
CA PRO A 14 3.58 -15.34 6.79
C PRO A 14 4.59 -16.15 5.97
N THR A 15 4.78 -17.42 6.34
CA THR A 15 5.63 -18.33 5.56
C THR A 15 5.10 -18.48 4.13
N GLY A 16 5.99 -18.39 3.15
CA GLY A 16 5.63 -18.49 1.73
C GLY A 16 5.06 -17.20 1.12
N VAL A 17 5.02 -16.11 1.89
CA VAL A 17 4.67 -14.77 1.39
C VAL A 17 5.92 -13.92 1.26
N GLU A 18 6.03 -13.21 0.14
CA GLU A 18 7.04 -12.19 -0.12
C GLU A 18 6.40 -10.80 -0.08
N VAL A 19 7.15 -9.81 0.40
CA VAL A 19 6.71 -8.41 0.48
C VAL A 19 7.80 -7.53 -0.11
N ASP A 20 7.50 -6.88 -1.23
CA ASP A 20 8.32 -5.83 -1.81
C ASP A 20 7.72 -4.47 -1.51
N VAL A 21 8.55 -3.54 -1.02
CA VAL A 21 8.13 -2.19 -0.66
C VAL A 21 9.01 -1.16 -1.35
N ILE A 22 8.38 -0.27 -2.11
CA ILE A 22 9.02 0.91 -2.71
C ILE A 22 8.38 2.14 -2.07
N ASP A 23 9.10 2.79 -1.16
CA ASP A 23 8.63 3.97 -0.42
C ASP A 23 9.46 5.21 -0.79
N PHE A 24 8.79 6.20 -1.40
CA PHE A 24 9.40 7.49 -1.75
C PHE A 24 9.12 8.58 -0.71
N GLY A 25 8.49 8.25 0.41
CA GLY A 25 8.10 9.17 1.49
C GLY A 25 6.75 9.86 1.27
N TYR A 26 6.34 10.06 0.02
CA TYR A 26 5.04 10.64 -0.38
C TYR A 26 4.15 9.65 -1.14
N ARG A 27 4.75 8.63 -1.76
CA ARG A 27 4.08 7.51 -2.43
C ARG A 27 4.71 6.22 -1.94
N VAL A 28 3.85 5.23 -1.72
CA VAL A 28 4.29 3.86 -1.43
C VAL A 28 3.70 2.90 -2.45
N THR A 29 4.51 1.96 -2.91
CA THR A 29 4.07 0.77 -3.64
C THR A 29 4.42 -0.45 -2.81
N ILE A 30 3.44 -1.29 -2.53
CA ILE A 30 3.58 -2.54 -1.79
C ILE A 30 3.14 -3.66 -2.71
N THR A 31 4.03 -4.60 -2.98
CA THR A 31 3.66 -5.84 -3.64
C THR A 31 3.75 -6.98 -2.64
N VAL A 32 2.66 -7.70 -2.45
CA VAL A 32 2.64 -8.96 -1.70
C VAL A 32 2.34 -10.11 -2.64
N SER A 33 3.11 -11.18 -2.55
CA SER A 33 2.92 -12.35 -3.39
C SER A 33 3.16 -13.65 -2.64
N ASP A 34 2.51 -14.71 -3.10
CA ASP A 34 2.86 -16.08 -2.78
C ASP A 34 3.12 -16.86 -4.09
N SER A 35 3.15 -18.20 -4.02
CA SER A 35 3.40 -19.05 -5.19
C SER A 35 2.32 -19.01 -6.28
N GLN A 36 1.12 -18.51 -5.97
CA GLN A 36 -0.05 -18.52 -6.86
C GLN A 36 -0.50 -17.10 -7.22
N ASP A 37 -0.44 -16.19 -6.26
CA ASP A 37 -1.08 -14.89 -6.34
C ASP A 37 -0.11 -13.71 -6.10
N ARG A 38 -0.49 -12.57 -6.67
CA ARG A 38 0.18 -11.29 -6.50
C ARG A 38 -0.84 -10.18 -6.29
N VAL A 39 -0.57 -9.32 -5.31
CA VAL A 39 -1.32 -8.11 -5.02
C VAL A 39 -0.36 -6.93 -5.01
N THR A 40 -0.61 -5.92 -5.82
CA THR A 40 0.11 -4.66 -5.82
C THR A 40 -0.82 -3.56 -5.33
N LEU A 41 -0.36 -2.83 -4.33
CA LEU A 41 -1.02 -1.70 -3.71
C LEU A 41 -0.18 -0.46 -3.93
N ILE A 42 -0.82 0.64 -4.30
CA ILE A 42 -0.16 1.92 -4.50
C ILE A 42 -0.98 2.95 -3.74
N ALA A 43 -0.31 3.82 -2.98
CA ALA A 43 -0.98 4.92 -2.30
C ALA A 43 -0.20 6.23 -2.36
N ASP A 44 -0.95 7.31 -2.47
CA ASP A 44 -0.49 8.67 -2.21
C ASP A 44 -0.74 8.97 -0.73
N LEU A 45 0.36 9.18 -0.01
CA LEU A 45 0.34 9.39 1.44
C LEU A 45 -0.09 10.82 1.82
N GLY A 46 -0.05 11.75 0.87
CA GLY A 46 -0.48 13.13 1.07
C GLY A 46 -1.98 13.30 0.90
N THR A 47 -2.58 12.63 -0.08
CA THR A 47 -4.03 12.71 -0.33
C THR A 47 -4.84 11.67 0.44
N GLY A 48 -4.24 10.54 0.80
CA GLY A 48 -4.98 9.41 1.36
C GLY A 48 -5.43 8.40 0.31
N ASP A 49 -5.25 8.70 -0.99
CA ASP A 49 -5.76 7.86 -2.07
C ASP A 49 -4.95 6.58 -2.24
N ALA A 50 -5.64 5.46 -2.52
CA ALA A 50 -5.00 4.19 -2.76
C ALA A 50 -5.71 3.36 -3.83
N ALA A 51 -4.94 2.49 -4.48
CA ALA A 51 -5.43 1.57 -5.48
C ALA A 51 -4.75 0.20 -5.39
N GLN A 52 -5.43 -0.81 -5.95
CA GLN A 52 -5.04 -2.22 -5.89
C GLN A 52 -5.15 -2.86 -7.27
N ALA A 53 -4.08 -3.53 -7.70
CA ALA A 53 -4.11 -4.54 -8.77
C ALA A 53 -3.86 -5.91 -8.12
N SER A 54 -4.64 -6.93 -8.47
CA SER A 54 -4.57 -8.24 -7.81
C SER A 54 -4.95 -9.36 -8.76
N SER A 55 -4.21 -10.48 -8.72
CA SER A 55 -4.65 -11.76 -9.30
C SER A 55 -5.63 -12.50 -8.38
N ALA A 56 -5.56 -12.23 -7.08
CA ALA A 56 -6.40 -12.86 -6.05
C ALA A 56 -7.75 -12.15 -5.89
N PRO A 57 -8.82 -12.87 -5.47
CA PRO A 57 -10.08 -12.28 -5.02
C PRO A 57 -9.90 -11.32 -3.84
N ASP A 58 -10.75 -10.30 -3.70
CA ASP A 58 -10.61 -9.28 -2.64
C ASP A 58 -10.67 -9.83 -1.21
N ALA A 59 -11.42 -10.91 -1.01
CA ALA A 59 -11.53 -11.54 0.30
C ALA A 59 -10.31 -12.40 0.68
N ALA A 60 -9.38 -12.63 -0.25
CA ALA A 60 -8.24 -13.52 -0.06
C ALA A 60 -7.33 -13.03 1.08
N PRO A 61 -6.74 -13.95 1.87
CA PRO A 61 -5.81 -13.59 2.95
C PRO A 61 -4.65 -12.70 2.48
N LEU A 62 -4.12 -12.95 1.29
CA LEU A 62 -3.02 -12.18 0.71
C LEU A 62 -3.41 -10.71 0.46
N VAL A 63 -4.63 -10.46 -0.03
CA VAL A 63 -5.15 -9.10 -0.23
C VAL A 63 -5.34 -8.39 1.11
N ARG A 64 -5.92 -9.07 2.11
CA ARG A 64 -6.08 -8.53 3.46
C ARG A 64 -4.74 -8.18 4.09
N PHE A 65 -3.75 -9.06 3.93
CA PHE A 65 -2.39 -8.83 4.42
C PHE A 65 -1.76 -7.61 3.76
N GLY A 66 -1.79 -7.51 2.42
CA GLY A 66 -1.28 -6.32 1.73
C GLY A 66 -1.96 -5.04 2.22
N ARG A 67 -3.29 -5.04 2.36
CA ARG A 67 -4.04 -3.88 2.86
C ARG A 67 -3.67 -3.51 4.29
N LEU A 68 -3.37 -4.48 5.15
CA LEU A 68 -2.85 -4.23 6.49
C LEU A 68 -1.51 -3.49 6.48
N ILE A 69 -0.58 -3.92 5.62
CA ILE A 69 0.71 -3.25 5.45
C ILE A 69 0.50 -1.80 4.99
N LEU A 70 -0.36 -1.60 3.99
CA LEU A 70 -0.66 -0.27 3.48
C LEU A 70 -1.29 0.62 4.55
N ALA A 71 -2.31 0.12 5.28
CA ALA A 71 -2.97 0.86 6.34
C ALA A 71 -2.00 1.32 7.43
N ARG A 72 -1.05 0.47 7.83
CA ARG A 72 0.03 0.85 8.76
C ARG A 72 0.86 2.01 8.24
N ARG A 73 1.28 1.96 6.96
CA ARG A 73 2.07 3.04 6.37
C ARG A 73 1.31 4.36 6.29
N MET A 74 0.03 4.30 5.92
CA MET A 74 -0.86 5.46 5.85
C MET A 74 -1.06 6.08 7.24
N ALA A 75 -1.29 5.26 8.27
CA ALA A 75 -1.41 5.71 9.65
C ALA A 75 -0.12 6.40 10.14
N PHE A 76 1.04 5.85 9.79
CA PHE A 76 2.32 6.50 10.11
C PHE A 76 2.49 7.85 9.40
N ALA A 77 2.09 7.95 8.12
CA ALA A 77 2.12 9.22 7.38
C ALA A 77 1.22 10.28 8.02
N ALA A 78 0.04 9.88 8.50
CA ALA A 78 -0.90 10.78 9.18
C ALA A 78 -0.36 11.27 10.53
N ALA A 79 0.38 10.42 11.26
CA ALA A 79 1.01 10.77 12.53
C ALA A 79 2.27 11.63 12.37
N GLU A 80 3.00 11.48 11.25
CA GLU A 80 4.19 12.26 10.91
C GLU A 80 4.03 12.97 9.55
N PRO A 81 3.16 13.98 9.46
CA PRO A 81 2.93 14.68 8.20
C PRO A 81 4.22 15.34 7.72
N GLY A 82 4.74 14.86 6.60
CA GLY A 82 5.86 15.47 5.90
C GLY A 82 5.49 16.85 5.32
N PRO A 83 6.46 17.58 4.76
CA PRO A 83 6.18 18.85 4.08
C PRO A 83 5.16 18.62 2.95
N VAL A 84 4.09 19.42 2.94
CA VAL A 84 3.05 19.42 1.91
C VAL A 84 3.70 19.59 0.53
N ARG A 85 3.43 18.66 -0.38
CA ARG A 85 3.86 18.73 -1.78
C ARG A 85 2.63 18.64 -2.68
N GLU A 86 2.75 19.20 -3.88
CA GLU A 86 1.67 19.20 -4.87
C GLU A 86 1.17 17.77 -5.15
N PRO A 87 -0.16 17.57 -5.29
CA PRO A 87 -0.72 16.26 -5.54
C PRO A 87 -0.19 15.70 -6.86
N THR A 88 0.39 14.52 -6.82
CA THR A 88 0.92 13.87 -8.02
C THR A 88 -0.24 13.32 -8.86
N THR A 89 -0.57 14.00 -9.97
CA THR A 89 -1.41 13.50 -11.08
C THR A 89 -1.06 12.07 -11.50
N GLU A 90 0.18 11.66 -11.22
CA GLU A 90 0.77 10.35 -11.50
C GLU A 90 -0.04 9.15 -10.98
N LEU A 91 -0.70 9.21 -9.82
CA LEU A 91 -1.36 8.01 -9.27
C LEU A 91 -2.54 7.57 -10.15
N ARG A 92 -3.38 8.52 -10.60
CA ARG A 92 -4.54 8.20 -11.43
C ARG A 92 -4.14 7.56 -12.75
N ASP A 93 -3.14 8.14 -13.42
CA ASP A 93 -2.63 7.61 -14.68
C ASP A 93 -2.04 6.20 -14.51
N LEU A 94 -1.35 5.95 -13.38
CA LEU A 94 -0.78 4.64 -13.06
C LEU A 94 -1.86 3.60 -12.76
N VAL A 95 -2.93 4.00 -12.08
CA VAL A 95 -4.09 3.15 -11.78
C VAL A 95 -4.82 2.73 -13.05
N GLU A 96 -5.09 3.68 -13.94
CA GLU A 96 -5.73 3.43 -15.23
C GLU A 96 -4.86 2.52 -16.12
N ALA A 97 -3.56 2.79 -16.22
CA ALA A 97 -2.64 1.98 -17.01
C ALA A 97 -2.46 0.55 -16.48
N ALA A 98 -2.51 0.36 -15.15
CA ALA A 98 -2.33 -0.94 -14.51
C ALA A 98 -3.61 -1.78 -14.40
N GLY A 99 -4.77 -1.24 -14.78
CA GLY A 99 -6.07 -1.89 -14.52
C GLY A 99 -6.36 -2.05 -13.03
N ALA A 100 -5.74 -1.21 -12.19
CA ALA A 100 -5.95 -1.23 -10.75
C ALA A 100 -7.30 -0.60 -10.41
N LYS A 101 -7.89 -1.01 -9.28
CA LYS A 101 -9.11 -0.41 -8.74
C LYS A 101 -8.80 0.46 -7.53
N TRP A 102 -9.49 1.57 -7.41
CA TRP A 102 -9.45 2.40 -6.21
C TRP A 102 -9.96 1.61 -5.01
N ILE A 103 -9.28 1.74 -3.87
CA ILE A 103 -9.64 1.09 -2.62
C ILE A 103 -9.73 2.11 -1.49
N ARG A 104 -10.48 1.74 -0.47
CA ARG A 104 -10.51 2.42 0.82
C ARG A 104 -9.40 1.85 1.72
N THR A 105 -8.73 2.72 2.47
CA THR A 105 -7.61 2.35 3.37
C THR A 105 -8.00 2.31 4.84
N ASP A 106 -9.19 2.81 5.17
CA ASP A 106 -9.88 2.53 6.42
C ASP A 106 -10.21 1.03 6.49
N LEU A 107 -9.37 0.29 7.22
CA LEU A 107 -9.74 -1.05 7.68
C LEU A 107 -10.92 -0.86 8.64
N GLU A 108 -12.13 -1.22 8.23
CA GLU A 108 -13.23 -1.36 9.20
C GLU A 108 -12.79 -2.38 10.27
N PRO A 109 -12.92 -2.07 11.56
CA PRO A 109 -12.68 -3.05 12.60
C PRO A 109 -13.75 -4.15 12.50
N ASP A 110 -13.30 -5.40 12.35
CA ASP A 110 -14.14 -6.59 12.54
C ASP A 110 -14.77 -6.62 13.95
#